data_AF-A0A109WTR9-F1
#
_entry.id   AF-A0A109WTR9-F1
#
_cell.length_a   1.000
_cell.length_b   1.000
_cell.length_c   1.000
_cell.angle_alpha   90.00
_cell.angle_beta   90.00
_cell.angle_gamma   90.00
#
_symmetry.space_group_name_H-M   'P 1'
#
loop_
_entity.id
_entity.type
_entity.pdbx_description
1 polymer ?
#
loop_
_entity_poly.entity_id
_entity_poly.type
_entity_poly.pdbx_seq_one_letter_code
_entity_poly.pdbx_strand_id
1 'polypeptide(L)'
;MKVPDIGDFTDIPVIEIHVKAGDTVEKEQSLVTLESDKATMDVPSPAAGTVKEVKVKIGDNVSEGSLILTLEGQGGGVSQVEEKPQTAAPQPAEKASAAPAPKAASFSGSADIECDMLVLGAGPGGYSAAFRAADLGMNTVIVERYATLGGVCLNVGCIPSKALLHAASITEEAKALAHHGISFGKPTIDLDKLRDFKSGVVKKLTGGLAGMAKARKVQVVTGVGKFVGPNHMEIEGEGGKKVVQFKKAIIAAGSQAVKLPFMPEDPRVVDSTGALELRQIPKRMLVIGGGIIGLEMATVYAALGAQIDVVEMLDGLMAGADRDLVKVWEKFNAKRFANVMLKTKTTKAEAREDGIYVSFEGEKAPADAQRYDLVLVAVGRSPNGGKIGADKAGVAVTDRGFINVDKQLRTNVEHIFAIGDLVGQPMLAHKAVHEGHVAAEAAHGEKAYFDALQIPSVAYTDPEVAWAGKTEDQCKAEGIKYGKAVFPWAASGRAIANGRDEGFTKLIFDEETHRIIGGGIVGTSAGDLISEVCLAIEMGADAEDIGKTIHPHPTLGESIGMAAELYEGVCTDLPPQRKK
;
A
#
# COMPACT_ATOMS: atom_id res chain seq x y z
N MET A 1 0.71 38.43 -21.95
CA MET A 1 0.24 37.07 -22.26
C MET A 1 -1.25 37.08 -22.43
N LYS A 2 -1.74 36.37 -23.43
CA LYS A 2 -3.16 36.28 -23.76
C LYS A 2 -3.66 34.84 -23.68
N VAL A 3 -4.96 34.64 -23.50
CA VAL A 3 -5.62 33.33 -23.63
C VAL A 3 -5.30 32.75 -25.02
N PRO A 4 -4.72 31.54 -25.12
CA PRO A 4 -4.45 30.88 -26.41
C PRO A 4 -5.76 30.46 -27.08
N ASP A 5 -5.68 29.90 -28.29
CA ASP A 5 -6.86 29.30 -28.95
C ASP A 5 -7.47 28.23 -28.04
N ILE A 6 -8.72 28.46 -27.63
CA ILE A 6 -9.51 27.58 -26.77
C ILE A 6 -10.68 26.93 -27.56
N GLY A 7 -10.73 27.09 -28.89
CA GLY A 7 -11.84 26.66 -29.75
C GLY A 7 -13.01 27.67 -29.79
N ASP A 8 -14.21 27.22 -30.17
CA ASP A 8 -15.41 28.08 -30.36
C ASP A 8 -16.01 28.67 -29.06
N PHE A 9 -15.28 28.61 -27.94
CA PHE A 9 -15.76 29.08 -26.65
C PHE A 9 -15.49 30.57 -26.45
N THR A 10 -16.51 31.32 -26.04
CA THR A 10 -16.45 32.75 -25.74
C THR A 10 -17.00 33.01 -24.33
N ASP A 11 -16.43 34.00 -23.64
CA ASP A 11 -16.83 34.45 -22.30
C ASP A 11 -16.81 33.36 -21.21
N ILE A 12 -15.71 32.61 -21.10
CA ILE A 12 -15.56 31.56 -20.07
C ILE A 12 -15.07 32.18 -18.74
N PRO A 13 -15.71 31.87 -17.59
CA PRO A 13 -15.27 32.36 -16.29
C PRO A 13 -13.94 31.72 -15.85
N VAL A 14 -13.06 32.55 -15.28
CA VAL A 14 -11.87 32.11 -14.56
C VAL A 14 -12.29 31.59 -13.19
N ILE A 15 -12.08 30.29 -12.92
CA ILE A 15 -12.43 29.67 -11.63
C ILE A 15 -11.24 29.60 -10.67
N GLU A 16 -10.02 29.52 -11.19
CA GLU A 16 -8.79 29.47 -10.38
C GLU A 16 -7.65 30.23 -11.05
N ILE A 17 -6.80 30.85 -10.23
CA ILE A 17 -5.56 31.52 -10.64
C ILE A 17 -4.40 30.86 -9.91
N HIS A 18 -3.48 30.25 -10.65
CA HIS A 18 -2.39 29.42 -10.12
C HIS A 18 -1.10 30.19 -9.84
N VAL A 19 -1.05 31.47 -10.22
CA VAL A 19 0.16 32.31 -10.15
C VAL A 19 -0.15 33.70 -9.58
N LYS A 20 0.83 34.28 -8.87
CA LYS A 20 0.76 35.66 -8.37
C LYS A 20 1.92 36.50 -8.92
N ALA A 21 1.80 37.82 -8.83
CA ALA A 21 2.88 38.73 -9.18
C ALA A 21 4.14 38.43 -8.33
N GLY A 22 5.28 38.28 -9.00
CA GLY A 22 6.55 37.89 -8.43
C GLY A 22 6.91 36.40 -8.58
N ASP A 23 5.97 35.55 -9.01
CA ASP A 23 6.25 34.14 -9.23
C ASP A 23 7.04 33.90 -10.53
N THR A 24 7.97 32.96 -10.48
CA THR A 24 8.67 32.44 -11.66
C THR A 24 7.85 31.31 -12.25
N VAL A 25 7.49 31.42 -13.52
CA VAL A 25 6.74 30.39 -14.26
C VAL A 25 7.62 29.70 -15.29
N GLU A 26 7.46 28.39 -15.44
CA GLU A 26 8.09 27.59 -16.49
C GLU A 26 7.20 27.52 -17.74
N LYS A 27 7.78 27.10 -18.87
CA LYS A 27 6.99 26.84 -20.08
C LYS A 27 6.07 25.63 -19.84
N GLU A 28 4.84 25.71 -20.33
CA GLU A 28 3.70 24.79 -20.15
C GLU A 28 3.09 24.75 -18.73
N GLN A 29 3.54 25.60 -17.79
CA GLN A 29 2.93 25.68 -16.45
C GLN A 29 1.53 26.31 -16.52
N SER A 30 0.52 25.65 -15.93
CA SER A 30 -0.85 26.18 -15.82
C SER A 30 -0.89 27.50 -15.06
N LEU A 31 -1.59 28.49 -15.61
CA LEU A 31 -1.63 29.86 -15.06
C LEU A 31 -3.01 30.21 -14.50
N VAL A 32 -4.06 29.83 -15.21
CA VAL A 32 -5.45 29.98 -14.81
C VAL A 32 -6.25 28.78 -15.28
N THR A 33 -7.31 28.45 -14.55
CA THR A 33 -8.29 27.43 -14.96
C THR A 33 -9.60 28.12 -15.34
N LEU A 34 -10.12 27.74 -16.51
CA LEU A 34 -11.37 28.21 -17.06
C LEU A 34 -12.40 27.07 -17.00
N GLU A 35 -13.65 27.38 -16.68
CA GLU A 35 -14.73 26.38 -16.63
C GLU A 35 -15.92 26.80 -17.48
N SER A 36 -16.27 25.95 -18.45
CA SER A 36 -17.51 26.04 -19.21
C SER A 36 -18.52 25.00 -18.74
N ASP A 37 -19.76 25.07 -19.23
CA ASP A 37 -20.81 24.07 -19.01
C ASP A 37 -20.45 22.65 -19.50
N LYS A 38 -19.38 22.51 -20.30
CA LYS A 38 -18.99 21.25 -20.95
C LYS A 38 -17.57 20.77 -20.63
N ALA A 39 -16.69 21.66 -20.17
CA ALA A 39 -15.29 21.32 -19.91
C ALA A 39 -14.60 22.34 -18.99
N THR A 40 -13.67 21.84 -18.19
CA THR A 40 -12.68 22.62 -17.44
C THR A 40 -11.34 22.55 -18.17
N MET A 41 -10.70 23.70 -18.41
CA MET A 41 -9.48 23.80 -19.20
C MET A 41 -8.46 24.71 -18.50
N ASP A 42 -7.21 24.25 -18.43
CA ASP A 42 -6.09 25.07 -17.95
C ASP A 42 -5.45 25.84 -19.10
N VAL A 43 -5.05 27.08 -18.82
CA VAL A 43 -4.27 27.90 -19.75
C VAL A 43 -2.79 27.80 -19.37
N PRO A 44 -1.95 27.10 -20.17
CA PRO A 44 -0.52 26.97 -19.90
C PRO A 44 0.29 28.21 -20.31
N SER A 45 1.47 28.37 -19.72
CA SER A 45 2.42 29.42 -20.11
C SER A 45 3.20 29.04 -21.38
N PRO A 46 3.24 29.84 -22.46
CA PRO A 46 3.99 29.54 -23.66
C PRO A 46 5.51 29.81 -23.52
N ALA A 47 5.94 30.45 -22.42
CA ALA A 47 7.34 30.77 -22.15
C ALA A 47 7.64 30.84 -20.64
N ALA A 48 8.90 30.60 -20.28
CA ALA A 48 9.37 30.82 -18.91
C ALA A 48 9.63 32.31 -18.65
N GLY A 49 9.37 32.78 -17.43
CA GLY A 49 9.60 34.17 -17.03
C GLY A 49 9.03 34.50 -15.66
N THR A 50 9.23 35.73 -15.20
CA THR A 50 8.66 36.20 -13.92
C THR A 50 7.36 36.97 -14.17
N VAL A 51 6.30 36.62 -13.43
CA VAL A 51 4.99 37.27 -13.52
C VAL A 51 5.08 38.67 -12.93
N LYS A 52 4.95 39.70 -13.78
CA LYS A 52 5.03 41.10 -13.36
C LYS A 52 3.72 41.60 -12.76
N GLU A 53 2.60 41.23 -13.39
CA GLU A 53 1.26 41.63 -12.97
C GLU A 53 0.24 40.64 -13.55
N VAL A 54 -0.70 40.17 -12.73
CA VAL A 54 -1.87 39.39 -13.14
C VAL A 54 -3.03 40.35 -13.39
N LYS A 55 -3.65 40.27 -14.58
CA LYS A 55 -4.66 41.22 -15.09
C LYS A 55 -6.10 40.72 -14.93
N VAL A 56 -6.30 39.48 -14.51
CA VAL A 56 -7.61 38.82 -14.34
C VAL A 56 -7.86 38.43 -12.89
N LYS A 57 -9.14 38.32 -12.50
CA LYS A 57 -9.59 37.86 -11.18
C LYS A 57 -10.50 36.64 -11.32
N ILE A 58 -10.63 35.87 -10.24
CA ILE A 58 -11.60 34.78 -10.17
C ILE A 58 -13.02 35.35 -10.38
N GLY A 59 -13.75 34.79 -11.33
CA GLY A 59 -15.06 35.25 -11.78
C GLY A 59 -15.06 36.19 -12.99
N ASP A 60 -13.90 36.62 -13.50
CA ASP A 60 -13.82 37.37 -14.75
C ASP A 60 -14.03 36.43 -15.95
N ASN A 61 -14.79 36.89 -16.95
CA ASN A 61 -15.01 36.15 -18.19
C ASN A 61 -13.90 36.49 -19.20
N VAL A 62 -13.29 35.47 -19.79
CA VAL A 62 -12.21 35.63 -20.77
C VAL A 62 -12.50 34.83 -22.04
N SER A 63 -12.09 35.40 -23.18
CA SER A 63 -12.14 34.78 -24.51
C SER A 63 -10.73 34.66 -25.10
N GLU A 64 -10.57 33.91 -26.19
CA GLU A 64 -9.30 33.87 -26.95
C GLU A 64 -8.73 35.29 -27.16
N GLY A 65 -7.44 35.47 -26.89
CA GLY A 65 -6.77 36.76 -27.03
C GLY A 65 -6.93 37.73 -25.84
N SER A 66 -7.69 37.38 -24.80
CA SER A 66 -7.84 38.19 -23.58
C SER A 66 -6.54 38.20 -22.77
N LEU A 67 -6.14 39.36 -22.26
CA LEU A 67 -4.86 39.52 -21.55
C LEU A 67 -4.95 38.97 -20.11
N ILE A 68 -4.23 37.89 -19.82
CA ILE A 68 -4.25 37.23 -18.50
C ILE A 68 -3.22 37.84 -17.55
N LEU A 69 -1.98 38.03 -18.01
CA LEU A 69 -0.88 38.57 -17.21
C LEU A 69 0.24 39.13 -18.09
N THR A 70 1.24 39.75 -17.47
CA THR A 70 2.48 40.20 -18.13
C THR A 70 3.69 39.46 -17.57
N LEU A 71 4.55 38.98 -18.47
CA LEU A 71 5.81 38.30 -18.15
C LEU A 71 6.99 39.22 -18.48
N GLU A 72 8.00 39.25 -17.63
CA GLU A 72 9.29 39.90 -17.90
C GLU A 72 10.29 38.84 -18.35
N GLY A 73 10.78 38.94 -19.59
CA GLY A 73 11.68 37.98 -20.21
C GLY A 73 13.15 38.43 -20.15
N GLN A 74 14.07 37.50 -19.85
CA GLN A 74 15.51 37.70 -20.04
C GLN A 74 15.85 37.59 -21.53
N GLY A 75 16.24 38.70 -22.15
CA GLY A 75 16.85 38.72 -23.48
C GLY A 75 18.28 38.17 -23.45
N GLY A 76 18.62 37.35 -24.44
CA GLY A 76 19.85 36.56 -24.50
C GLY A 76 21.16 37.37 -24.65
N GLY A 77 22.21 36.83 -24.01
CA GLY A 77 23.61 37.19 -24.18
C GLY A 77 24.48 36.05 -23.64
N VAL A 78 25.31 35.48 -24.52
CA VAL A 78 26.15 34.31 -24.24
C VAL A 78 27.36 34.69 -23.37
N SER A 79 27.55 34.02 -22.24
CA SER A 79 28.86 33.68 -21.64
C SER A 79 28.67 32.81 -20.40
N GLN A 80 29.50 31.76 -20.32
CA GLN A 80 29.57 30.72 -19.28
C GLN A 80 29.72 31.29 -17.86
N VAL A 81 29.17 30.58 -16.84
CA VAL A 81 29.83 30.16 -15.57
C VAL A 81 28.83 29.43 -14.65
N GLU A 82 29.25 28.23 -14.22
CA GLU A 82 28.92 27.45 -12.99
C GLU A 82 27.49 26.98 -12.69
N GLU A 83 27.28 25.68 -12.94
CA GLU A 83 26.28 24.87 -12.23
C GLU A 83 26.61 24.76 -10.73
N LYS A 84 25.62 25.10 -9.90
CA LYS A 84 25.47 24.57 -8.54
C LYS A 84 24.19 23.74 -8.47
N PRO A 85 24.17 22.64 -7.69
CA PRO A 85 23.35 21.48 -8.00
C PRO A 85 21.88 21.70 -7.61
N GLN A 86 20.97 21.53 -8.57
CA GLN A 86 19.56 21.26 -8.30
C GLN A 86 19.42 19.82 -7.78
N THR A 87 18.69 19.70 -6.68
CA THR A 87 18.32 18.47 -6.00
C THR A 87 17.69 17.45 -6.95
N ALA A 88 18.36 16.31 -7.08
CA ALA A 88 17.96 15.18 -7.90
C ALA A 88 16.64 14.55 -7.44
N ALA A 89 15.84 14.17 -8.44
CA ALA A 89 14.71 13.25 -8.33
C ALA A 89 15.17 11.85 -7.86
N PRO A 90 14.27 11.00 -7.31
CA PRO A 90 14.61 9.61 -7.04
C PRO A 90 14.80 8.87 -8.38
N GLN A 91 16.04 8.58 -8.74
CA GLN A 91 16.38 7.64 -9.81
C GLN A 91 15.84 6.23 -9.50
N PRO A 92 15.61 5.39 -10.52
CA PRO A 92 15.48 3.95 -10.33
C PRO A 92 16.71 3.49 -9.56
N ALA A 93 16.52 2.80 -8.43
CA ALA A 93 17.57 2.49 -7.46
C ALA A 93 18.92 2.17 -8.13
N GLU A 94 19.77 3.20 -8.23
CA GLU A 94 21.21 3.01 -8.36
C GLU A 94 21.58 2.09 -7.20
N LYS A 95 22.35 1.03 -7.50
CA LYS A 95 22.87 0.10 -6.50
C LYS A 95 23.38 0.93 -5.33
N ALA A 96 22.60 0.97 -4.25
CA ALA A 96 23.02 1.60 -3.01
C ALA A 96 24.40 1.02 -2.72
N SER A 97 25.41 1.89 -2.62
CA SER A 97 26.78 1.51 -2.29
C SER A 97 26.70 0.50 -1.16
N ALA A 98 26.95 -0.78 -1.48
CA ALA A 98 26.77 -1.86 -0.53
C ALA A 98 27.67 -1.53 0.66
N ALA A 99 27.07 -1.43 1.86
CA ALA A 99 27.85 -1.36 3.08
C ALA A 99 28.89 -2.51 3.02
N PRO A 100 30.18 -2.24 3.31
CA PRO A 100 31.22 -3.26 3.18
C PRO A 100 30.81 -4.51 3.95
N ALA A 101 30.87 -5.67 3.27
CA ALA A 101 30.39 -6.93 3.84
C ALA A 101 31.09 -7.21 5.18
N PRO A 102 30.34 -7.49 6.26
CA PRO A 102 30.94 -7.70 7.56
C PRO A 102 31.78 -8.98 7.55
N LYS A 103 32.89 -8.98 8.29
CA LYS A 103 33.70 -10.19 8.48
C LYS A 103 32.94 -11.15 9.40
N ALA A 104 32.57 -12.31 8.88
CA ALA A 104 31.85 -13.33 9.64
C ALA A 104 32.62 -13.76 10.90
N ALA A 105 31.88 -14.05 11.98
CA ALA A 105 32.44 -14.54 13.22
C ALA A 105 32.78 -16.04 13.13
N SER A 106 33.79 -16.47 13.89
CA SER A 106 34.08 -17.89 14.11
C SER A 106 33.32 -18.40 15.33
N PHE A 107 32.60 -19.51 15.21
CA PHE A 107 31.95 -20.21 16.31
C PHE A 107 32.72 -21.50 16.64
N SER A 108 32.98 -21.76 17.93
CA SER A 108 33.76 -22.92 18.41
C SER A 108 33.03 -23.78 19.45
N GLY A 109 31.71 -23.57 19.64
CA GLY A 109 30.89 -24.38 20.55
C GLY A 109 30.34 -25.64 19.87
N SER A 110 29.61 -26.47 20.63
CA SER A 110 28.86 -27.62 20.09
C SER A 110 27.47 -27.20 19.61
N ALA A 111 26.91 -27.94 18.65
CA ALA A 111 25.53 -27.80 18.20
C ALA A 111 24.60 -28.72 19.00
N ASP A 112 23.42 -28.22 19.37
CA ASP A 112 22.35 -29.00 20.00
C ASP A 112 21.42 -29.64 18.95
N ILE A 113 21.31 -28.99 17.78
CA ILE A 113 20.47 -29.40 16.65
C ILE A 113 21.25 -29.19 15.36
N GLU A 114 21.16 -30.13 14.43
CA GLU A 114 21.71 -30.02 13.08
C GLU A 114 20.59 -30.13 12.04
N CYS A 115 20.61 -29.27 11.03
CA CYS A 115 19.62 -29.29 9.94
C CYS A 115 20.23 -28.93 8.58
N ASP A 116 19.56 -29.35 7.50
CA ASP A 116 19.89 -28.91 6.15
C ASP A 116 19.44 -27.46 5.93
N MET A 117 18.23 -27.13 6.40
CA MET A 117 17.60 -25.83 6.24
C MET A 117 17.15 -25.25 7.58
N LEU A 118 17.68 -24.09 7.95
CA LEU A 118 17.16 -23.27 9.04
C LEU A 118 16.32 -22.13 8.47
N VAL A 119 15.12 -21.91 8.99
CA VAL A 119 14.29 -20.75 8.67
C VAL A 119 14.06 -19.89 9.91
N LEU A 120 14.53 -18.64 9.88
CA LEU A 120 14.36 -17.70 10.99
C LEU A 120 13.08 -16.88 10.79
N GLY A 121 12.05 -17.19 11.57
CA GLY A 121 10.73 -16.57 11.54
C GLY A 121 9.67 -17.48 10.91
N ALA A 122 8.49 -17.53 11.51
CA ALA A 122 7.36 -18.33 11.05
C ALA A 122 6.23 -17.49 10.44
N GLY A 123 6.53 -16.32 9.88
CA GLY A 123 5.58 -15.54 9.09
C GLY A 123 5.22 -16.20 7.75
N PRO A 124 4.37 -15.56 6.93
CA PRO A 124 3.95 -16.09 5.62
C PRO A 124 5.10 -16.61 4.76
N GLY A 125 6.16 -15.82 4.59
CA GLY A 125 7.33 -16.29 3.84
C GLY A 125 8.08 -17.42 4.54
N GLY A 126 8.28 -17.31 5.86
CA GLY A 126 9.08 -18.27 6.62
C GLY A 126 8.45 -19.67 6.67
N TYR A 127 7.19 -19.79 7.07
CA TYR A 127 6.56 -21.13 7.12
C TYR A 127 6.39 -21.71 5.71
N SER A 128 6.10 -20.90 4.68
CA SER A 128 6.00 -21.37 3.30
C SER A 128 7.34 -21.88 2.78
N ALA A 129 8.42 -21.15 3.03
CA ALA A 129 9.78 -21.59 2.70
C ALA A 129 10.16 -22.88 3.42
N ALA A 130 9.87 -22.99 4.73
CA ALA A 130 10.17 -24.18 5.50
C ALA A 130 9.35 -25.40 5.04
N PHE A 131 8.08 -25.21 4.72
CA PHE A 131 7.22 -26.29 4.23
C PHE A 131 7.65 -26.73 2.84
N ARG A 132 7.97 -25.79 1.95
CA ARG A 132 8.51 -26.10 0.62
C ARG A 132 9.86 -26.83 0.71
N ALA A 133 10.74 -26.39 1.61
CA ALA A 133 12.02 -27.04 1.88
C ALA A 133 11.86 -28.50 2.35
N ALA A 134 10.92 -28.73 3.27
CA ALA A 134 10.61 -30.07 3.75
C ALA A 134 9.96 -30.94 2.65
N ASP A 135 9.09 -30.36 1.82
CA ASP A 135 8.49 -31.05 0.68
C ASP A 135 9.55 -31.43 -0.39
N LEU A 136 10.66 -30.68 -0.47
CA LEU A 136 11.87 -31.00 -1.26
C LEU A 136 12.84 -31.98 -0.56
N GLY A 137 12.47 -32.50 0.61
CA GLY A 137 13.24 -33.52 1.33
C GLY A 137 14.38 -32.99 2.21
N MET A 138 14.45 -31.69 2.48
CA MET A 138 15.46 -31.12 3.39
C MET A 138 15.04 -31.28 4.86
N ASN A 139 15.96 -31.73 5.72
CA ASN A 139 15.74 -31.69 7.17
C ASN A 139 15.65 -30.22 7.62
N THR A 140 14.47 -29.79 8.04
CA THR A 140 14.14 -28.36 8.17
C THR A 140 13.75 -27.99 9.59
N VAL A 141 14.33 -26.90 10.09
CA VAL A 141 14.04 -26.29 11.40
C VAL A 141 13.51 -24.88 11.21
N ILE A 142 12.38 -24.56 11.84
CA ILE A 142 11.88 -23.19 12.00
C ILE A 142 12.29 -22.67 13.38
N VAL A 143 12.83 -21.46 13.43
CA VAL A 143 13.05 -20.71 14.67
C VAL A 143 12.03 -19.58 14.76
N GLU A 144 11.17 -19.59 15.77
CA GLU A 144 10.13 -18.57 15.95
C GLU A 144 10.11 -18.12 17.41
N ARG A 145 10.08 -16.82 17.68
CA ARG A 145 10.12 -16.30 19.05
C ARG A 145 8.78 -16.44 19.78
N TYR A 146 7.68 -16.58 19.05
CA TYR A 146 6.34 -16.78 19.61
C TYR A 146 5.91 -18.25 19.61
N ALA A 147 4.88 -18.58 20.38
CA ALA A 147 4.35 -19.93 20.48
C ALA A 147 3.56 -20.37 19.22
N THR A 148 3.10 -19.42 18.40
CA THR A 148 2.27 -19.69 17.21
C THR A 148 3.00 -19.36 15.91
N LEU A 149 2.73 -20.17 14.88
CA LEU A 149 3.17 -19.90 13.50
C LEU A 149 2.25 -18.88 12.82
N GLY A 150 2.62 -18.46 11.61
CA GLY A 150 1.87 -17.52 10.76
C GLY A 150 2.27 -16.06 10.94
N GLY A 151 3.14 -15.75 11.90
CA GLY A 151 3.74 -14.45 12.15
C GLY A 151 2.73 -13.30 12.23
N VAL A 152 3.14 -12.11 11.79
CA VAL A 152 2.31 -10.89 11.85
C VAL A 152 0.99 -11.08 11.11
N CYS A 153 1.02 -11.56 9.87
CA CYS A 153 -0.16 -11.61 9.01
C CYS A 153 -1.30 -12.43 9.61
N LEU A 154 -1.00 -13.61 10.18
CA LEU A 154 -2.02 -14.46 10.78
C LEU A 154 -2.42 -13.98 12.19
N ASN A 155 -1.47 -13.59 13.02
CA ASN A 155 -1.74 -13.38 14.44
C ASN A 155 -2.24 -11.96 14.75
N VAL A 156 -1.67 -10.95 14.11
CA VAL A 156 -1.84 -9.51 14.47
C VAL A 156 -1.87 -8.60 13.24
N GLY A 157 -2.39 -9.11 12.11
CA GLY A 157 -2.36 -8.41 10.82
C GLY A 157 -3.54 -8.79 9.94
N CYS A 158 -3.26 -9.33 8.75
CA CYS A 158 -4.22 -9.65 7.69
C CYS A 158 -5.48 -10.37 8.18
N ILE A 159 -5.34 -11.48 8.90
CA ILE A 159 -6.46 -12.35 9.25
C ILE A 159 -7.40 -11.72 10.28
N PRO A 160 -6.93 -11.26 11.45
CA PRO A 160 -7.81 -10.62 12.42
C PRO A 160 -8.41 -9.30 11.89
N SER A 161 -7.67 -8.51 11.11
CA SER A 161 -8.22 -7.28 10.51
C SER A 161 -9.35 -7.58 9.53
N LYS A 162 -9.17 -8.55 8.62
CA LYS A 162 -10.19 -8.92 7.61
C LYS A 162 -11.42 -9.55 8.26
N ALA A 163 -11.25 -10.33 9.33
CA ALA A 163 -12.37 -10.86 10.10
C ALA A 163 -13.23 -9.74 10.73
N LEU A 164 -12.59 -8.69 11.24
CA LEU A 164 -13.29 -7.53 11.82
C LEU A 164 -13.90 -6.62 10.74
N LEU A 165 -13.21 -6.41 9.63
CA LEU A 165 -13.71 -5.66 8.47
C LEU A 165 -14.96 -6.32 7.88
N HIS A 166 -14.98 -7.65 7.79
CA HIS A 166 -16.17 -8.38 7.36
C HIS A 166 -17.36 -8.12 8.30
N ALA A 167 -17.16 -8.22 9.62
CA ALA A 167 -18.20 -7.92 10.60
C ALA A 167 -18.69 -6.45 10.51
N ALA A 168 -17.76 -5.52 10.27
CA ALA A 168 -18.08 -4.11 10.02
C ALA A 168 -18.89 -3.90 8.73
N SER A 169 -18.53 -4.56 7.63
CA SER A 169 -19.24 -4.48 6.34
C SER A 169 -20.68 -4.94 6.47
N ILE A 170 -20.91 -6.12 7.05
CA ILE A 170 -22.26 -6.66 7.26
C ILE A 170 -23.11 -5.73 8.14
N THR A 171 -22.50 -5.09 9.14
CA THR A 171 -23.19 -4.13 10.01
C THR A 171 -23.66 -2.89 9.24
N GLU A 172 -22.81 -2.32 8.38
CA GLU A 172 -23.15 -1.16 7.56
C GLU A 172 -24.13 -1.52 6.43
N GLU A 173 -23.99 -2.70 5.81
CA GLU A 173 -24.92 -3.21 4.79
C GLU A 173 -26.32 -3.41 5.37
N ALA A 174 -26.44 -4.03 6.56
CA ALA A 174 -27.72 -4.20 7.24
C ALA A 174 -28.42 -2.85 7.51
N LYS A 175 -27.64 -1.80 7.81
CA LYS A 175 -28.16 -0.43 7.97
C LYS A 175 -28.57 0.19 6.64
N ALA A 176 -27.78 -0.02 5.58
CA ALA A 176 -28.06 0.53 4.25
C ALA A 176 -29.34 -0.04 3.61
N LEU A 177 -29.70 -1.29 3.94
CA LEU A 177 -30.93 -1.94 3.47
C LEU A 177 -32.23 -1.20 3.82
N ALA A 178 -32.21 -0.27 4.79
CA ALA A 178 -33.36 0.57 5.10
C ALA A 178 -33.83 1.38 3.87
N HIS A 179 -32.91 1.80 2.99
CA HIS A 179 -33.24 2.48 1.74
C HIS A 179 -33.96 1.57 0.74
N HIS A 180 -33.84 0.25 0.88
CA HIS A 180 -34.54 -0.76 0.08
C HIS A 180 -35.83 -1.25 0.76
N GLY A 181 -36.26 -0.60 1.84
CA GLY A 181 -37.47 -0.95 2.59
C GLY A 181 -37.29 -2.08 3.61
N ILE A 182 -36.06 -2.54 3.87
CA ILE A 182 -35.77 -3.58 4.87
C ILE A 182 -35.02 -2.94 6.04
N SER A 183 -35.70 -2.74 7.16
CA SER A 183 -35.14 -2.06 8.32
C SER A 183 -34.78 -3.03 9.43
N PHE A 184 -33.59 -2.84 10.00
CA PHE A 184 -33.14 -3.48 11.24
C PHE A 184 -33.02 -2.45 12.36
N GLY A 185 -33.16 -2.90 13.61
CA GLY A 185 -32.80 -2.06 14.76
C GLY A 185 -31.29 -1.84 14.84
N LYS A 186 -30.85 -0.84 15.62
CA LYS A 186 -29.42 -0.64 15.91
C LYS A 186 -28.86 -1.91 16.58
N PRO A 187 -27.74 -2.48 16.10
CA PRO A 187 -27.18 -3.69 16.69
C PRO A 187 -26.72 -3.42 18.12
N THR A 188 -26.91 -4.42 18.99
CA THR A 188 -26.24 -4.46 20.30
C THR A 188 -24.90 -5.15 20.11
N ILE A 189 -23.81 -4.43 20.38
CA ILE A 189 -22.45 -4.93 20.18
C ILE A 189 -21.93 -5.56 21.47
N ASP A 190 -21.72 -6.87 21.45
CA ASP A 190 -21.02 -7.63 22.48
C ASP A 190 -19.54 -7.74 22.08
N LEU A 191 -18.70 -6.87 22.66
CA LEU A 191 -17.31 -6.73 22.25
C LEU A 191 -16.47 -7.97 22.57
N ASP A 192 -16.79 -8.66 23.66
CA ASP A 192 -16.09 -9.88 24.06
C ASP A 192 -16.38 -11.01 23.08
N LYS A 193 -17.64 -11.19 22.65
CA LYS A 193 -17.96 -12.16 21.59
C LYS A 193 -17.32 -11.84 20.25
N LEU A 194 -17.24 -10.56 19.87
CA LEU A 194 -16.54 -10.16 18.65
C LEU A 194 -15.04 -10.48 18.74
N ARG A 195 -14.43 -10.23 19.91
CA ARG A 195 -13.03 -10.59 20.18
C ARG A 195 -12.82 -12.10 20.15
N ASP A 196 -13.75 -12.88 20.69
CA ASP A 196 -13.70 -14.35 20.70
C ASP A 196 -13.85 -14.92 19.28
N PHE A 197 -14.75 -14.39 18.47
CA PHE A 197 -14.86 -14.76 17.05
C PHE A 197 -13.53 -14.54 16.32
N LYS A 198 -12.97 -13.33 16.40
CA LYS A 198 -11.67 -12.98 15.80
C LYS A 198 -10.57 -13.93 16.28
N SER A 199 -10.48 -14.16 17.58
CA SER A 199 -9.47 -15.02 18.19
C SER A 199 -9.66 -16.50 17.81
N GLY A 200 -10.91 -16.95 17.64
CA GLY A 200 -11.25 -18.28 17.17
C GLY A 200 -10.77 -18.55 15.74
N VAL A 201 -10.92 -17.58 14.84
CA VAL A 201 -10.38 -17.65 13.46
C VAL A 201 -8.85 -17.81 13.49
N VAL A 202 -8.15 -16.96 14.25
CA VAL A 202 -6.68 -17.03 14.40
C VAL A 202 -6.26 -18.37 15.00
N LYS A 203 -6.94 -18.84 16.06
CA LYS A 203 -6.63 -20.11 16.73
C LYS A 203 -6.80 -21.31 15.80
N LYS A 204 -7.88 -21.33 14.98
CA LYS A 204 -8.12 -22.40 14.01
C LYS A 204 -6.98 -22.50 13.00
N LEU A 205 -6.55 -21.37 12.45
CA LEU A 205 -5.50 -21.31 11.43
C LEU A 205 -4.11 -21.60 12.00
N THR A 206 -3.78 -21.07 13.18
CA THR A 206 -2.50 -21.36 13.84
C THR A 206 -2.40 -22.83 14.24
N GLY A 207 -3.50 -23.44 14.71
CA GLY A 207 -3.59 -24.89 14.93
C GLY A 207 -3.38 -25.70 13.65
N GLY A 208 -3.95 -25.25 12.53
CA GLY A 208 -3.72 -25.84 11.20
C GLY A 208 -2.25 -25.79 10.77
N LEU A 209 -1.57 -24.64 10.93
CA LEU A 209 -0.14 -24.50 10.65
C LEU A 209 0.72 -25.41 11.52
N ALA A 210 0.43 -25.52 12.82
CA ALA A 210 1.13 -26.43 13.71
C ALA A 210 0.96 -27.90 13.28
N GLY A 211 -0.26 -28.29 12.87
CA GLY A 211 -0.54 -29.60 12.30
C GLY A 211 0.23 -29.87 11.00
N MET A 212 0.29 -28.88 10.10
CA MET A 212 1.04 -29.00 8.84
C MET A 212 2.55 -29.09 9.04
N ALA A 213 3.12 -28.32 9.98
CA ALA A 213 4.54 -28.41 10.33
C ALA A 213 4.87 -29.83 10.84
N LYS A 214 4.04 -30.37 11.74
CA LYS A 214 4.18 -31.74 12.25
C LYS A 214 4.08 -32.78 11.13
N ALA A 215 3.10 -32.65 10.23
CA ALA A 215 2.91 -33.59 9.11
C ALA A 215 4.13 -33.61 8.17
N ARG A 216 4.78 -32.47 7.97
CA ARG A 216 6.01 -32.32 7.19
C ARG A 216 7.29 -32.63 7.96
N LYS A 217 7.19 -33.03 9.24
CA LYS A 217 8.34 -33.27 10.13
C LYS A 217 9.27 -32.06 10.27
N VAL A 218 8.73 -30.85 10.14
CA VAL A 218 9.47 -29.61 10.39
C VAL A 218 9.54 -29.38 11.89
N GLN A 219 10.76 -29.31 12.42
CA GLN A 219 10.96 -29.01 13.84
C GLN A 219 10.78 -27.51 14.07
N VAL A 220 9.94 -27.13 15.05
CA VAL A 220 9.79 -25.74 15.48
C VAL A 220 10.54 -25.55 16.80
N VAL A 221 11.47 -24.61 16.84
CA VAL A 221 12.20 -24.23 18.05
C VAL A 221 11.74 -22.84 18.47
N THR A 222 11.09 -22.75 19.63
CA THR A 222 10.60 -21.48 20.15
C THR A 222 11.69 -20.72 20.90
N GLY A 223 12.00 -19.50 20.45
CA GLY A 223 12.96 -18.61 21.07
C GLY A 223 13.49 -17.52 20.14
N VAL A 224 14.28 -16.60 20.70
CA VAL A 224 14.89 -15.50 19.96
C VAL A 224 16.19 -16.01 19.30
N GLY A 225 16.16 -16.18 17.98
CA GLY A 225 17.32 -16.59 17.19
C GLY A 225 18.25 -15.43 16.84
N LYS A 226 19.56 -15.63 17.05
CA LYS A 226 20.63 -14.73 16.58
C LYS A 226 21.76 -15.54 15.95
N PHE A 227 22.25 -15.11 14.79
CA PHE A 227 23.45 -15.72 14.22
C PHE A 227 24.64 -15.53 15.16
N VAL A 228 25.45 -16.57 15.29
CA VAL A 228 26.73 -16.56 16.04
C VAL A 228 27.92 -16.95 15.16
N GLY A 229 27.66 -17.23 13.89
CA GLY A 229 28.60 -17.52 12.83
C GLY A 229 27.86 -17.75 11.51
N PRO A 230 28.57 -18.04 10.40
CA PRO A 230 27.96 -18.24 9.08
C PRO A 230 27.10 -19.51 8.96
N ASN A 231 27.22 -20.45 9.90
CA ASN A 231 26.52 -21.73 9.90
C ASN A 231 25.89 -22.09 11.26
N HIS A 232 25.81 -21.14 12.19
CA HIS A 232 25.34 -21.37 13.55
C HIS A 232 24.41 -20.26 14.03
N MET A 233 23.30 -20.65 14.64
CA MET A 233 22.33 -19.75 15.27
C MET A 233 22.15 -20.14 16.74
N GLU A 234 22.35 -19.18 17.64
CA GLU A 234 21.97 -19.32 19.05
C GLU A 234 20.50 -18.91 19.20
N ILE A 235 19.73 -19.72 19.92
CA ILE A 235 18.32 -19.52 20.22
C ILE A 235 18.18 -19.39 21.72
N GLU A 236 17.71 -18.23 22.17
CA GLU A 236 17.39 -17.96 23.56
C GLU A 236 15.87 -18.14 23.78
N GLY A 237 15.48 -19.19 24.51
CA GLY A 237 14.08 -19.48 24.85
C GLY A 237 13.90 -19.81 26.33
N GLU A 238 12.67 -20.14 26.74
CA GLU A 238 12.33 -20.46 28.15
C GLU A 238 13.14 -21.64 28.71
N GLY A 239 13.52 -22.59 27.85
CA GLY A 239 14.35 -23.75 28.22
C GLY A 239 15.86 -23.50 28.23
N GLY A 240 16.30 -22.22 28.15
CA GLY A 240 17.70 -21.84 28.05
C GLY A 240 18.18 -21.67 26.60
N LYS A 241 19.51 -21.63 26.45
CA LYS A 241 20.17 -21.45 25.15
C LYS A 241 20.29 -22.78 24.41
N LYS A 242 20.04 -22.74 23.10
CA LYS A 242 20.33 -23.84 22.17
C LYS A 242 21.07 -23.31 20.97
N VAL A 243 21.93 -24.12 20.37
CA VAL A 243 22.63 -23.79 19.14
C VAL A 243 22.16 -24.72 18.02
N VAL A 244 21.72 -24.13 16.91
CA VAL A 244 21.38 -24.86 15.68
C VAL A 244 22.50 -24.64 14.67
N GLN A 245 23.11 -25.74 14.24
CA GLN A 245 24.01 -25.76 13.09
C GLN A 245 23.21 -26.05 11.82
N PHE A 246 23.47 -25.29 10.75
CA PHE A 246 22.73 -25.40 9.50
C PHE A 246 23.65 -25.40 8.28
N LYS A 247 23.23 -26.12 7.23
CA LYS A 247 23.89 -26.03 5.91
C LYS A 247 23.47 -24.77 5.16
N LYS A 248 22.17 -24.47 5.16
CA LYS A 248 21.56 -23.29 4.50
C LYS A 248 20.61 -22.60 5.46
N ALA A 249 20.41 -21.29 5.28
CA ALA A 249 19.45 -20.53 6.07
C ALA A 249 18.57 -19.62 5.22
N ILE A 250 17.29 -19.49 5.57
CA ILE A 250 16.36 -18.50 5.02
C ILE A 250 15.95 -17.55 6.15
N ILE A 251 16.28 -16.27 6.00
CA ILE A 251 15.94 -15.22 6.95
C ILE A 251 14.56 -14.64 6.60
N ALA A 252 13.58 -14.88 7.45
CA ALA A 252 12.19 -14.44 7.31
C ALA A 252 11.69 -13.65 8.55
N ALA A 253 12.58 -12.85 9.17
CA ALA A 253 12.35 -12.13 10.42
C ALA A 253 11.38 -10.93 10.30
N GLY A 254 10.87 -10.65 9.10
CA GLY A 254 9.80 -9.69 8.83
C GLY A 254 10.10 -8.25 9.25
N SER A 255 9.04 -7.54 9.60
CA SER A 255 9.06 -6.12 10.01
C SER A 255 8.31 -5.90 11.32
N GLN A 256 8.29 -4.67 11.81
CA GLN A 256 7.54 -4.23 12.98
C GLN A 256 6.97 -2.81 12.79
N ALA A 257 5.98 -2.42 13.59
CA ALA A 257 5.43 -1.08 13.55
C ALA A 257 6.50 -0.01 13.87
N VAL A 258 6.47 1.11 13.15
CA VAL A 258 7.31 2.27 13.44
C VAL A 258 6.81 2.94 14.71
N LYS A 259 7.74 3.24 15.63
CA LYS A 259 7.46 4.06 16.82
C LYS A 259 7.82 5.52 16.53
N LEU A 260 6.94 6.43 16.92
CA LEU A 260 7.21 7.88 16.91
C LEU A 260 7.82 8.27 18.26
N PRO A 261 9.08 8.78 18.32
CA PRO A 261 9.78 9.00 19.59
C PRO A 261 9.10 9.98 20.57
N PHE A 262 8.26 10.88 20.06
CA PHE A 262 7.57 11.89 20.86
C PHE A 262 6.23 11.40 21.45
N MET A 263 5.75 10.22 21.05
CA MET A 263 4.49 9.68 21.58
C MET A 263 4.69 9.18 23.01
N PRO A 264 3.74 9.45 23.94
CA PRO A 264 3.84 8.96 25.30
C PRO A 264 3.65 7.44 25.34
N GLU A 265 4.33 6.77 26.27
CA GLU A 265 4.08 5.37 26.61
C GLU A 265 2.81 5.32 27.48
N ASP A 266 1.65 5.07 26.86
CA ASP A 266 0.34 5.00 27.50
C ASP A 266 -0.48 3.87 26.82
N PRO A 267 -1.27 3.07 27.57
CA PRO A 267 -2.07 1.98 26.99
C PRO A 267 -3.12 2.44 25.95
N ARG A 268 -3.44 3.73 25.89
CA ARG A 268 -4.34 4.35 24.89
C ARG A 268 -3.60 4.79 23.62
N VAL A 269 -2.27 4.72 23.60
CA VAL A 269 -1.46 4.88 22.38
C VAL A 269 -1.09 3.49 21.89
N VAL A 270 -1.69 3.08 20.78
CA VAL A 270 -1.59 1.72 20.25
C VAL A 270 -0.99 1.70 18.85
N ASP A 271 -0.35 0.58 18.52
CA ASP A 271 -0.09 0.21 17.13
C ASP A 271 -1.27 -0.64 16.60
N SER A 272 -1.10 -1.23 15.40
CA SER A 272 -2.10 -2.13 14.83
C SER A 272 -2.40 -3.35 15.70
N THR A 273 -1.43 -3.85 16.47
CA THR A 273 -1.64 -4.99 17.37
C THR A 273 -2.59 -4.60 18.50
N GLY A 274 -2.33 -3.48 19.16
CA GLY A 274 -3.19 -2.97 20.23
C GLY A 274 -4.59 -2.61 19.73
N ALA A 275 -4.72 -2.08 18.50
CA ALA A 275 -6.02 -1.85 17.88
C ALA A 275 -6.81 -3.16 17.65
N LEU A 276 -6.13 -4.23 17.22
CA LEU A 276 -6.74 -5.54 16.96
C LEU A 276 -7.12 -6.33 18.23
N GLU A 277 -6.66 -5.90 19.41
CA GLU A 277 -7.09 -6.48 20.68
C GLU A 277 -8.54 -6.10 21.03
N LEU A 278 -9.07 -5.01 20.43
CA LEU A 278 -10.43 -4.51 20.68
C LEU A 278 -10.74 -4.38 22.18
N ARG A 279 -9.88 -3.69 22.93
CA ARG A 279 -10.03 -3.53 24.39
C ARG A 279 -11.29 -2.76 24.78
N GLN A 280 -11.69 -1.81 23.94
CA GLN A 280 -12.84 -0.93 24.14
C GLN A 280 -13.32 -0.37 22.79
N ILE A 281 -14.53 0.19 22.77
CA ILE A 281 -14.99 1.08 21.70
C ILE A 281 -14.76 2.53 22.20
N PRO A 282 -13.72 3.24 21.72
CA PRO A 282 -13.48 4.63 22.11
C PRO A 282 -14.60 5.54 21.59
N LYS A 283 -14.91 6.65 22.29
CA LYS A 283 -15.86 7.63 21.75
C LYS A 283 -15.21 8.41 20.60
N ARG A 284 -13.94 8.81 20.77
CA ARG A 284 -13.14 9.47 19.74
C ARG A 284 -11.77 8.79 19.61
N MET A 285 -11.39 8.46 18.38
CA MET A 285 -10.12 7.83 18.06
C MET A 285 -9.37 8.63 17.00
N LEU A 286 -8.07 8.81 17.20
CA LEU A 286 -7.16 9.36 16.20
C LEU A 286 -6.42 8.24 15.49
N VAL A 287 -6.31 8.34 14.17
CA VAL A 287 -5.43 7.51 13.35
C VAL A 287 -4.32 8.38 12.77
N ILE A 288 -3.07 8.11 13.17
CA ILE A 288 -1.88 8.78 12.67
C ILE A 288 -1.29 7.94 11.53
N GLY A 289 -1.40 8.46 10.30
CA GLY A 289 -1.03 7.79 9.05
C GLY A 289 -2.26 7.38 8.25
N GLY A 290 -2.34 7.91 7.02
CA GLY A 290 -3.39 7.67 6.02
C GLY A 290 -3.12 6.47 5.11
N GLY A 291 -2.28 5.53 5.54
CA GLY A 291 -2.01 4.28 4.84
C GLY A 291 -3.08 3.22 5.08
N ILE A 292 -3.02 2.13 4.30
CA ILE A 292 -4.03 1.05 4.29
C ILE A 292 -4.36 0.53 5.69
N ILE A 293 -3.35 0.20 6.50
CA ILE A 293 -3.56 -0.36 7.86
C ILE A 293 -4.37 0.60 8.74
N GLY A 294 -4.04 1.89 8.70
CA GLY A 294 -4.73 2.92 9.48
C GLY A 294 -6.19 3.04 9.05
N LEU A 295 -6.45 3.08 7.74
CA LEU A 295 -7.78 3.24 7.18
C LEU A 295 -8.67 1.98 7.35
N GLU A 296 -8.08 0.78 7.30
CA GLU A 296 -8.78 -0.46 7.64
C GLU A 296 -9.24 -0.44 9.11
N MET A 297 -8.37 -0.06 10.04
CA MET A 297 -8.74 0.04 11.46
C MET A 297 -9.74 1.17 11.71
N ALA A 298 -9.58 2.32 11.04
CA ALA A 298 -10.55 3.41 11.06
C ALA A 298 -11.95 2.93 10.64
N THR A 299 -12.01 2.11 9.58
CA THR A 299 -13.25 1.53 9.06
C THR A 299 -13.93 0.64 10.10
N VAL A 300 -13.18 -0.26 10.75
CA VAL A 300 -13.68 -1.15 11.82
C VAL A 300 -14.20 -0.32 12.99
N TYR A 301 -13.39 0.57 13.55
CA TYR A 301 -13.78 1.33 14.74
C TYR A 301 -14.94 2.30 14.49
N ALA A 302 -15.02 2.90 13.29
CA ALA A 302 -16.16 3.71 12.90
C ALA A 302 -17.47 2.90 12.86
N ALA A 303 -17.45 1.70 12.28
CA ALA A 303 -18.63 0.83 12.22
C ALA A 303 -19.07 0.35 13.62
N LEU A 304 -18.13 0.22 14.56
CA LEU A 304 -18.42 -0.07 15.97
C LEU A 304 -18.96 1.15 16.73
N GLY A 305 -18.89 2.35 16.15
CA GLY A 305 -19.48 3.58 16.67
C GLY A 305 -18.49 4.63 17.20
N ALA A 306 -17.19 4.46 16.97
CA ALA A 306 -16.20 5.48 17.32
C ALA A 306 -16.22 6.64 16.33
N GLN A 307 -16.09 7.87 16.82
CA GLN A 307 -15.81 9.04 15.99
C GLN A 307 -14.33 9.06 15.62
N ILE A 308 -14.01 9.07 14.33
CA ILE A 308 -12.63 8.93 13.85
C ILE A 308 -12.11 10.24 13.27
N ASP A 309 -10.90 10.62 13.68
CA ASP A 309 -10.06 11.58 12.96
C ASP A 309 -8.86 10.85 12.34
N VAL A 310 -8.49 11.23 11.12
CA VAL A 310 -7.29 10.73 10.42
C VAL A 310 -6.35 11.90 10.18
N VAL A 311 -5.07 11.73 10.47
CA VAL A 311 -4.01 12.69 10.14
C VAL A 311 -2.99 12.05 9.23
N GLU A 312 -2.64 12.74 8.14
CA GLU A 312 -1.64 12.33 7.16
C GLU A 312 -0.76 13.54 6.80
N MET A 313 0.55 13.30 6.80
CA MET A 313 1.56 14.30 6.47
C MET A 313 1.63 14.56 4.97
N LEU A 314 1.32 13.55 4.16
CA LEU A 314 1.23 13.64 2.71
C LEU A 314 -0.05 14.37 2.25
N ASP A 315 -0.10 14.68 0.97
CA ASP A 315 -1.21 15.37 0.31
C ASP A 315 -2.40 14.46 -0.02
N GLY A 316 -2.29 13.15 0.21
CA GLY A 316 -3.35 12.19 -0.05
C GLY A 316 -3.22 10.90 0.76
N LEU A 317 -4.32 10.17 0.82
CA LEU A 317 -4.42 8.87 1.46
C LEU A 317 -3.97 7.73 0.54
N MET A 318 -3.74 6.55 1.10
CA MET A 318 -3.37 5.33 0.37
C MET A 318 -2.25 5.57 -0.66
N ALA A 319 -1.13 6.14 -0.20
CA ALA A 319 0.02 6.40 -1.06
C ALA A 319 0.41 5.14 -1.87
N GLY A 320 0.60 5.31 -3.18
CA GLY A 320 0.89 4.23 -4.12
C GLY A 320 -0.31 3.79 -4.98
N ALA A 321 -1.55 4.06 -4.57
CA ALA A 321 -2.72 3.89 -5.44
C ALA A 321 -2.92 5.15 -6.31
N ASP A 322 -3.45 4.99 -7.52
CA ASP A 322 -3.81 6.15 -8.34
C ASP A 322 -4.91 7.00 -7.68
N ARG A 323 -4.83 8.31 -7.87
CA ARG A 323 -5.68 9.30 -7.19
C ARG A 323 -7.17 9.18 -7.57
N ASP A 324 -7.48 8.73 -8.77
CA ASP A 324 -8.86 8.51 -9.21
C ASP A 324 -9.55 7.38 -8.43
N LEU A 325 -8.85 6.28 -8.11
CA LEU A 325 -9.39 5.24 -7.24
C LEU A 325 -9.63 5.78 -5.83
N VAL A 326 -8.64 6.48 -5.27
CA VAL A 326 -8.72 7.03 -3.90
C VAL A 326 -9.83 8.07 -3.78
N LYS A 327 -10.08 8.88 -4.82
CA LYS A 327 -11.13 9.90 -4.82
C LYS A 327 -12.54 9.30 -4.67
N VAL A 328 -12.79 8.13 -5.29
CA VAL A 328 -14.05 7.39 -5.09
C VAL A 328 -14.20 6.96 -3.63
N TRP A 329 -13.13 6.36 -3.09
CA TRP A 329 -13.11 5.93 -1.69
C TRP A 329 -13.30 7.11 -0.71
N GLU A 330 -12.63 8.24 -0.94
CA GLU A 330 -12.73 9.44 -0.11
C GLU A 330 -14.14 10.01 -0.12
N LYS A 331 -14.76 10.11 -1.31
CA LYS A 331 -16.13 10.59 -1.45
C LYS A 331 -17.12 9.69 -0.71
N PHE A 332 -16.97 8.37 -0.83
CA PHE A 332 -17.85 7.41 -0.14
C PHE A 332 -17.70 7.49 1.39
N ASN A 333 -16.46 7.66 1.87
CA ASN A 333 -16.12 7.65 3.29
C ASN A 333 -16.10 9.03 3.96
N ALA A 334 -16.36 10.12 3.24
CA ALA A 334 -16.38 11.47 3.81
C ALA A 334 -17.32 11.61 5.02
N LYS A 335 -18.43 10.86 5.03
CA LYS A 335 -19.39 10.80 6.14
C LYS A 335 -18.94 9.91 7.33
N ARG A 336 -17.96 9.04 7.11
CA ARG A 336 -17.46 8.07 8.11
C ARG A 336 -16.50 8.73 9.09
N PHE A 337 -15.71 9.69 8.62
CA PHE A 337 -14.68 10.35 9.41
C PHE A 337 -15.16 11.74 9.83
N ALA A 338 -14.87 12.12 11.08
CA ALA A 338 -15.14 13.47 11.54
C ALA A 338 -14.16 14.46 10.91
N ASN A 339 -12.88 14.08 10.82
CA ASN A 339 -11.87 14.88 10.14
C ASN A 339 -10.88 14.00 9.38
N VAL A 340 -10.48 14.46 8.19
CA VAL A 340 -9.32 13.95 7.45
C VAL A 340 -8.37 15.12 7.23
N MET A 341 -7.27 15.12 7.98
CA MET A 341 -6.27 16.18 8.02
C MET A 341 -5.07 15.78 7.16
N LEU A 342 -5.12 16.11 5.88
CA LEU A 342 -4.00 15.95 4.94
C LEU A 342 -2.99 17.10 5.09
N LYS A 343 -1.76 16.92 4.59
CA LYS A 343 -0.66 17.88 4.72
C LYS A 343 -0.48 18.38 6.16
N THR A 344 -0.74 17.49 7.12
CA THR A 344 -0.81 17.83 8.55
C THR A 344 0.10 16.92 9.35
N LYS A 345 0.97 17.52 10.16
CA LYS A 345 1.92 16.83 11.01
C LYS A 345 1.39 16.76 12.44
N THR A 346 1.56 15.62 13.09
CA THR A 346 1.41 15.52 14.55
C THR A 346 2.69 15.99 15.22
N THR A 347 2.60 16.96 16.12
CA THR A 347 3.79 17.62 16.72
C THR A 347 4.01 17.28 18.18
N LYS A 348 2.93 17.06 18.94
CA LYS A 348 2.99 16.71 20.35
C LYS A 348 1.84 15.77 20.71
N ALA A 349 2.10 14.82 21.60
CA ALA A 349 1.07 14.02 22.26
C ALA A 349 1.35 13.98 23.77
N GLU A 350 0.30 14.16 24.57
CA GLU A 350 0.39 14.20 26.04
C GLU A 350 -0.71 13.34 26.64
N ALA A 351 -0.33 12.37 27.47
CA ALA A 351 -1.28 11.55 28.21
C ALA A 351 -1.78 12.33 29.43
N ARG A 352 -3.10 12.46 29.55
CA ARG A 352 -3.80 13.02 30.71
C ARG A 352 -4.77 11.98 31.28
N GLU A 353 -5.32 12.25 32.45
CA GLU A 353 -6.26 11.32 33.10
C GLU A 353 -7.46 11.02 32.20
N ASP A 354 -8.01 12.04 31.55
CA ASP A 354 -9.22 11.97 30.74
C ASP A 354 -8.98 11.66 29.25
N GLY A 355 -7.74 11.58 28.77
CA GLY A 355 -7.45 11.19 27.38
C GLY A 355 -6.03 11.50 26.90
N ILE A 356 -5.78 11.26 25.62
CA ILE A 356 -4.55 11.66 24.94
C ILE A 356 -4.81 12.97 24.20
N TYR A 357 -4.05 14.00 24.55
CA TYR A 357 -4.12 15.31 23.91
C TYR A 357 -3.06 15.39 22.81
N VAL A 358 -3.50 15.61 21.57
CA VAL A 358 -2.63 15.61 20.39
C VAL A 358 -2.68 16.97 19.71
N SER A 359 -1.51 17.53 19.42
CA SER A 359 -1.34 18.80 18.70
C SER A 359 -0.89 18.56 17.27
N PHE A 360 -1.38 19.41 16.37
CA PHE A 360 -1.17 19.29 14.93
C PHE A 360 -0.63 20.60 14.33
N GLU A 361 0.12 20.49 13.24
CA GLU A 361 0.56 21.61 12.41
C GLU A 361 0.22 21.32 10.95
N GLY A 362 -0.44 22.24 10.26
CA GLY A 362 -0.87 22.09 8.88
C GLY A 362 -2.01 23.05 8.54
N GLU A 363 -2.34 23.20 7.26
CA GLU A 363 -3.37 24.16 6.80
C GLU A 363 -4.76 23.86 7.38
N LYS A 364 -5.07 22.57 7.58
CA LYS A 364 -6.35 22.11 8.16
C LYS A 364 -6.21 21.65 9.62
N ALA A 365 -5.08 21.94 10.26
CA ALA A 365 -4.86 21.56 11.65
C ALA A 365 -5.71 22.43 12.59
N PRO A 366 -6.41 21.84 13.57
CA PRO A 366 -7.03 22.63 14.63
C PRO A 366 -5.95 23.35 15.45
N ALA A 367 -6.24 24.58 15.87
CA ALA A 367 -5.29 25.40 16.63
C ALA A 367 -4.97 24.81 18.01
N ASP A 368 -5.98 24.27 18.69
CA ASP A 368 -5.86 23.68 20.01
C ASP A 368 -5.62 22.17 19.96
N ALA A 369 -4.92 21.65 20.96
CA ALA A 369 -4.74 20.22 21.15
C ALA A 369 -6.08 19.49 21.27
N GLN A 370 -6.25 18.41 20.52
CA GLN A 370 -7.47 17.61 20.48
C GLN A 370 -7.37 16.42 21.43
N ARG A 371 -8.44 16.16 22.20
CA ARG A 371 -8.54 15.02 23.12
C ARG A 371 -9.08 13.79 22.39
N TYR A 372 -8.40 12.66 22.55
CA TYR A 372 -8.79 11.34 22.04
C TYR A 372 -8.82 10.30 23.16
N ASP A 373 -9.72 9.33 23.07
CA ASP A 373 -9.78 8.20 24.01
C ASP A 373 -8.82 7.07 23.59
N LEU A 374 -8.46 7.02 22.31
CA LEU A 374 -7.51 6.07 21.72
C LEU A 374 -6.76 6.73 20.56
N VAL A 375 -5.45 6.49 20.45
CA VAL A 375 -4.60 6.96 19.35
C VAL A 375 -3.94 5.75 18.71
N LEU A 376 -4.22 5.51 17.42
CA LEU A 376 -3.54 4.51 16.61
C LEU A 376 -2.39 5.15 15.84
N VAL A 377 -1.17 4.68 16.09
CA VAL A 377 0.02 5.02 15.30
C VAL A 377 0.19 3.99 14.18
N ALA A 378 -0.10 4.41 12.94
CA ALA A 378 -0.08 3.57 11.74
C ALA A 378 0.79 4.18 10.62
N VAL A 379 1.91 4.81 10.99
CA VAL A 379 2.82 5.55 10.08
C VAL A 379 3.77 4.66 9.25
N GLY A 380 3.55 3.35 9.24
CA GLY A 380 4.36 2.39 8.50
C GLY A 380 5.11 1.39 9.37
N ARG A 381 6.00 0.63 8.72
CA ARG A 381 6.69 -0.51 9.30
C ARG A 381 8.18 -0.48 8.96
N SER A 382 9.02 -0.94 9.88
CA SER A 382 10.47 -1.04 9.72
C SER A 382 10.93 -2.51 9.69
N PRO A 383 11.83 -2.91 8.78
CA PRO A 383 12.37 -4.27 8.72
C PRO A 383 13.26 -4.60 9.94
N ASN A 384 13.39 -5.89 10.27
CA ASN A 384 14.08 -6.37 11.47
C ASN A 384 15.55 -6.81 11.25
N GLY A 385 16.20 -6.45 10.14
CA GLY A 385 17.52 -7.01 9.78
C GLY A 385 18.63 -6.71 10.80
N GLY A 386 18.56 -5.56 11.47
CA GLY A 386 19.52 -5.18 12.52
C GLY A 386 19.36 -5.94 13.86
N LYS A 387 18.43 -6.90 13.98
CA LYS A 387 18.06 -7.52 15.27
C LYS A 387 18.41 -9.00 15.40
N ILE A 388 19.04 -9.57 14.37
CA ILE A 388 19.24 -11.02 14.23
C ILE A 388 20.72 -11.43 14.29
N GLY A 389 21.64 -10.49 14.55
CA GLY A 389 23.08 -10.76 14.53
C GLY A 389 23.63 -11.10 13.14
N ALA A 390 23.00 -10.60 12.07
CA ALA A 390 23.34 -10.89 10.67
C ALA A 390 24.83 -10.66 10.34
N ASP A 391 25.44 -9.64 10.97
CA ASP A 391 26.86 -9.32 10.87
C ASP A 391 27.76 -10.50 11.23
N LYS A 392 27.40 -11.28 12.25
CA LYS A 392 28.14 -12.46 12.68
C LYS A 392 28.12 -13.59 11.65
N ALA A 393 27.11 -13.62 10.78
CA ALA A 393 27.05 -14.54 9.64
C ALA A 393 27.72 -14.00 8.38
N GLY A 394 28.21 -12.75 8.38
CA GLY A 394 28.75 -12.07 7.20
C GLY A 394 27.67 -11.45 6.30
N VAL A 395 26.41 -11.43 6.73
CA VAL A 395 25.28 -10.89 5.95
C VAL A 395 25.22 -9.38 6.11
N ALA A 396 25.20 -8.66 4.98
CA ALA A 396 25.07 -7.21 4.93
C ALA A 396 23.61 -6.78 5.19
N VAL A 397 23.45 -5.78 6.06
CA VAL A 397 22.16 -5.14 6.36
C VAL A 397 22.29 -3.67 6.02
N THR A 398 21.31 -3.11 5.33
CA THR A 398 21.25 -1.68 5.01
C THR A 398 21.00 -0.84 6.27
N ASP A 399 21.31 0.46 6.23
CA ASP A 399 21.06 1.38 7.34
C ASP A 399 19.57 1.44 7.75
N ARG A 400 18.67 1.19 6.79
CA ARG A 400 17.22 1.13 7.02
C ARG A 400 16.75 -0.22 7.58
N GLY A 401 17.66 -1.18 7.76
CA GLY A 401 17.39 -2.50 8.33
C GLY A 401 16.93 -3.58 7.34
N PHE A 402 16.93 -3.30 6.04
CA PHE A 402 16.65 -4.30 4.99
C PHE A 402 17.88 -5.16 4.70
N ILE A 403 17.65 -6.38 4.19
CA ILE A 403 18.68 -7.26 3.64
C ILE A 403 18.47 -7.33 2.13
N ASN A 404 19.42 -6.82 1.35
CA ASN A 404 19.34 -6.89 -0.11
C ASN A 404 19.59 -8.32 -0.58
N VAL A 405 18.84 -8.75 -1.60
CA VAL A 405 18.95 -10.08 -2.20
C VAL A 405 18.96 -10.02 -3.72
N ASP A 406 19.43 -11.09 -4.36
CA ASP A 406 19.30 -11.29 -5.80
C ASP A 406 17.92 -11.89 -6.18
N LYS A 407 17.72 -12.19 -7.48
CA LYS A 407 16.47 -12.81 -7.97
C LYS A 407 16.27 -14.25 -7.47
N GLN A 408 17.30 -14.91 -6.94
CA GLN A 408 17.17 -16.21 -6.26
C GLN A 408 16.99 -16.06 -4.75
N LEU A 409 16.82 -14.83 -4.27
CA LEU A 409 16.66 -14.46 -2.87
C LEU A 409 17.91 -14.73 -2.02
N ARG A 410 19.09 -14.87 -2.65
CA ARG A 410 20.37 -15.02 -1.95
C ARG A 410 20.82 -13.67 -1.41
N THR A 411 21.35 -13.67 -0.19
CA THR A 411 22.08 -12.52 0.34
C THR A 411 23.48 -12.43 -0.27
N ASN A 412 24.34 -11.54 0.23
CA ASN A 412 25.76 -11.53 -0.15
C ASN A 412 26.54 -12.78 0.33
N VAL A 413 25.93 -13.64 1.16
CA VAL A 413 26.48 -14.94 1.58
C VAL A 413 25.72 -16.05 0.87
N GLU A 414 26.41 -16.83 0.04
CA GLU A 414 25.79 -17.71 -0.98
C GLU A 414 24.76 -18.71 -0.44
N HIS A 415 24.98 -19.26 0.75
CA HIS A 415 24.10 -20.26 1.38
C HIS A 415 23.07 -19.65 2.36
N ILE A 416 23.00 -18.33 2.44
CA ILE A 416 22.03 -17.60 3.27
C ILE A 416 21.13 -16.75 2.37
N PHE A 417 19.83 -16.96 2.52
CA PHE A 417 18.76 -16.31 1.77
C PHE A 417 17.98 -15.37 2.69
N ALA A 418 17.24 -14.43 2.12
CA ALA A 418 16.29 -13.60 2.88
C ALA A 418 15.01 -13.35 2.06
N ILE A 419 13.86 -13.22 2.73
CA ILE A 419 12.54 -13.10 2.09
C ILE A 419 11.58 -12.19 2.88
N GLY A 420 10.47 -11.82 2.24
CA GLY A 420 9.34 -11.10 2.81
C GLY A 420 9.60 -9.62 3.02
N ASP A 421 9.00 -9.05 4.07
CA ASP A 421 9.17 -7.63 4.41
C ASP A 421 10.64 -7.24 4.62
N LEU A 422 11.51 -8.21 4.93
CA LEU A 422 12.91 -7.98 5.27
C LEU A 422 13.75 -7.57 4.04
N VAL A 423 13.30 -7.91 2.84
CA VAL A 423 14.06 -7.71 1.60
C VAL A 423 13.59 -6.56 0.73
N GLY A 424 12.52 -5.87 1.14
CA GLY A 424 12.06 -4.66 0.47
C GLY A 424 10.55 -4.52 0.40
N GLN A 425 10.13 -3.42 -0.22
CA GLN A 425 8.73 -3.14 -0.54
C GLN A 425 8.27 -3.92 -1.79
N PRO A 426 6.96 -4.17 -1.95
CA PRO A 426 5.90 -3.94 -0.98
C PRO A 426 5.89 -4.99 0.14
N MET A 427 5.68 -4.58 1.40
CA MET A 427 5.59 -5.48 2.57
C MET A 427 4.24 -6.23 2.61
N LEU A 428 4.11 -7.27 1.78
CA LEU A 428 2.88 -8.02 1.57
C LEU A 428 3.07 -9.53 1.77
N ALA A 429 2.05 -10.18 2.33
CA ALA A 429 2.11 -11.59 2.69
C ALA A 429 2.26 -12.51 1.48
N HIS A 430 1.52 -12.26 0.39
CA HIS A 430 1.61 -13.03 -0.84
C HIS A 430 2.97 -12.90 -1.52
N LYS A 431 3.59 -11.70 -1.53
CA LYS A 431 4.99 -11.55 -1.95
C LYS A 431 5.90 -12.47 -1.14
N ALA A 432 5.79 -12.41 0.19
CA ALA A 432 6.63 -13.21 1.09
C ALA A 432 6.48 -14.72 0.85
N VAL A 433 5.25 -15.21 0.59
CA VAL A 433 4.99 -16.62 0.29
C VAL A 433 5.71 -17.05 -0.99
N HIS A 434 5.57 -16.29 -2.08
CA HIS A 434 6.20 -16.62 -3.36
C HIS A 434 7.73 -16.52 -3.30
N GLU A 435 8.28 -15.48 -2.67
CA GLU A 435 9.71 -15.37 -2.39
C GLU A 435 10.20 -16.59 -1.56
N GLY A 436 9.41 -17.05 -0.59
CA GLY A 436 9.72 -18.21 0.23
C GLY A 436 9.80 -19.52 -0.56
N HIS A 437 8.90 -19.75 -1.51
CA HIS A 437 8.97 -20.91 -2.39
C HIS A 437 10.23 -20.88 -3.25
N VAL A 438 10.51 -19.75 -3.92
CA VAL A 438 11.70 -19.58 -4.76
C VAL A 438 12.98 -19.76 -3.95
N ALA A 439 13.06 -19.17 -2.75
CA ALA A 439 14.23 -19.31 -1.88
C ALA A 439 14.47 -20.77 -1.46
N ALA A 440 13.40 -21.52 -1.16
CA ALA A 440 13.51 -22.94 -0.80
C ALA A 440 13.98 -23.80 -1.99
N GLU A 441 13.48 -23.53 -3.20
CA GLU A 441 13.85 -24.22 -4.44
C GLU A 441 15.29 -23.90 -4.85
N ALA A 442 15.66 -22.61 -4.85
CA ALA A 442 17.02 -22.17 -5.11
C ALA A 442 18.01 -22.74 -4.08
N ALA A 443 17.62 -22.77 -2.81
CA ALA A 443 18.39 -23.43 -1.76
C ALA A 443 18.50 -24.93 -2.00
N HIS A 444 17.50 -25.61 -2.54
CA HIS A 444 17.60 -27.04 -2.88
C HIS A 444 18.56 -27.30 -4.05
N GLY A 445 18.76 -26.31 -4.93
CA GLY A 445 19.64 -26.38 -6.10
C GLY A 445 18.90 -26.19 -7.42
N GLU A 446 17.60 -25.88 -7.38
CA GLU A 446 16.80 -25.60 -8.56
C GLU A 446 17.12 -24.20 -9.13
N LYS A 447 16.90 -24.02 -10.43
CA LYS A 447 17.04 -22.72 -11.11
C LYS A 447 15.77 -21.88 -10.96
N ALA A 448 15.39 -21.61 -9.71
CA ALA A 448 14.22 -20.80 -9.37
C ALA A 448 14.59 -19.31 -9.26
N TYR A 449 13.72 -18.43 -9.76
CA TYR A 449 13.89 -16.97 -9.72
C TYR A 449 12.55 -16.30 -9.41
N PHE A 450 12.59 -15.25 -8.58
CA PHE A 450 11.46 -14.38 -8.32
C PHE A 450 11.49 -13.24 -9.35
N ASP A 451 10.67 -13.37 -10.38
CA ASP A 451 10.59 -12.43 -11.51
C ASP A 451 9.12 -12.10 -11.81
N ALA A 452 8.40 -11.62 -10.80
CA ALA A 452 7.00 -11.25 -10.94
C ALA A 452 6.89 -9.90 -11.67
N LEU A 453 6.06 -9.85 -12.73
CA LEU A 453 5.78 -8.61 -13.46
C LEU A 453 4.91 -7.67 -12.63
N GLN A 454 4.09 -8.24 -11.75
CA GLN A 454 3.23 -7.49 -10.86
C GLN A 454 3.08 -8.15 -9.49
N ILE A 455 2.82 -7.34 -8.47
CA ILE A 455 2.41 -7.79 -7.15
C ILE A 455 1.16 -6.96 -6.78
N PRO A 456 -0.01 -7.58 -6.55
CA PRO A 456 -1.22 -6.82 -6.30
C PRO A 456 -1.18 -6.18 -4.91
N SER A 457 -1.82 -5.03 -4.78
CA SER A 457 -2.05 -4.35 -3.52
C SER A 457 -3.55 -4.12 -3.33
N VAL A 458 -4.04 -4.33 -2.10
CA VAL A 458 -5.47 -4.21 -1.77
C VAL A 458 -5.61 -3.50 -0.44
N ALA A 459 -6.38 -2.42 -0.42
CA ALA A 459 -6.97 -1.86 0.77
C ALA A 459 -8.36 -2.48 0.97
N TYR A 460 -8.53 -3.28 2.02
CA TYR A 460 -9.80 -3.94 2.34
C TYR A 460 -10.75 -3.00 3.11
N THR A 461 -10.75 -1.72 2.71
CA THR A 461 -11.71 -0.73 3.18
C THR A 461 -13.07 -0.93 2.52
N ASP A 462 -14.02 -0.05 2.79
CA ASP A 462 -15.33 -0.05 2.13
C ASP A 462 -15.61 1.30 1.42
N PRO A 463 -15.64 1.36 0.08
CA PRO A 463 -15.32 0.27 -0.86
C PRO A 463 -13.85 -0.18 -0.78
N GLU A 464 -13.54 -1.35 -1.32
CA GLU A 464 -12.16 -1.81 -1.44
C GLU A 464 -11.45 -1.02 -2.54
N VAL A 465 -10.12 -0.87 -2.41
CA VAL A 465 -9.25 -0.27 -3.44
C VAL A 465 -8.16 -1.28 -3.77
N ALA A 466 -8.19 -1.83 -4.97
CA ALA A 466 -7.26 -2.86 -5.43
C ALA A 466 -6.52 -2.41 -6.69
N TRP A 467 -5.24 -2.72 -6.81
CA TRP A 467 -4.47 -2.45 -8.03
C TRP A 467 -3.34 -3.47 -8.21
N ALA A 468 -2.94 -3.66 -9.46
CA ALA A 468 -1.85 -4.54 -9.86
C ALA A 468 -1.09 -3.92 -11.05
N GLY A 469 0.21 -4.24 -11.16
CA GLY A 469 1.08 -3.72 -12.21
C GLY A 469 1.41 -2.24 -12.06
N LYS A 470 1.62 -1.58 -13.20
CA LYS A 470 1.95 -0.15 -13.28
C LYS A 470 0.71 0.71 -13.01
N THR A 471 0.88 1.71 -12.16
CA THR A 471 -0.09 2.80 -11.95
C THR A 471 0.14 3.93 -12.95
N GLU A 472 -0.83 4.83 -13.14
CA GLU A 472 -0.65 6.00 -13.99
C GLU A 472 0.52 6.89 -13.52
N ASP A 473 0.66 7.05 -12.20
CA ASP A 473 1.74 7.83 -11.61
C ASP A 473 3.12 7.19 -11.88
N GLN A 474 3.21 5.85 -11.84
CA GLN A 474 4.44 5.13 -12.21
C GLN A 474 4.73 5.24 -13.72
N CYS A 475 3.72 5.09 -14.58
CA CYS A 475 3.93 5.25 -16.02
C CYS A 475 4.47 6.64 -16.36
N LYS A 476 3.91 7.70 -15.75
CA LYS A 476 4.40 9.08 -15.90
C LYS A 476 5.83 9.25 -15.39
N ALA A 477 6.12 8.72 -14.19
CA ALA A 477 7.45 8.83 -13.59
C ALA A 477 8.54 8.08 -14.37
N GLU A 478 8.18 6.96 -15.00
CA GLU A 478 9.08 6.13 -15.80
C GLU A 478 9.13 6.52 -17.29
N GLY A 479 8.29 7.48 -17.72
CA GLY A 479 8.21 7.90 -19.12
C GLY A 479 7.58 6.87 -20.06
N ILE A 480 6.77 5.95 -19.53
CA ILE A 480 6.05 4.93 -20.30
C ILE A 480 4.82 5.57 -20.93
N LYS A 481 4.67 5.44 -22.25
CA LYS A 481 3.45 5.84 -22.96
C LYS A 481 2.37 4.80 -22.74
N TYR A 482 1.24 5.24 -22.22
CA TYR A 482 0.15 4.33 -21.88
C TYR A 482 -1.20 4.88 -22.32
N GLY A 483 -2.05 3.96 -22.78
CA GLY A 483 -3.46 4.17 -22.93
C GLY A 483 -4.21 3.67 -21.70
N LYS A 484 -5.35 4.26 -21.38
CA LYS A 484 -6.22 3.80 -20.29
C LYS A 484 -7.67 3.69 -20.71
N ALA A 485 -8.37 2.74 -20.10
CA ALA A 485 -9.82 2.61 -20.21
C ALA A 485 -10.44 2.45 -18.84
N VAL A 486 -11.57 3.11 -18.60
CA VAL A 486 -12.27 3.14 -17.32
C VAL A 486 -13.73 2.80 -17.55
N PHE A 487 -14.16 1.63 -17.06
CA PHE A 487 -15.56 1.24 -17.05
C PHE A 487 -16.23 1.66 -15.73
N PRO A 488 -17.13 2.67 -15.73
CA PRO A 488 -17.80 3.14 -14.53
C PRO A 488 -18.85 2.13 -14.07
N TRP A 489 -18.90 1.82 -12.78
CA TRP A 489 -19.90 0.87 -12.25
C TRP A 489 -21.32 1.45 -12.21
N ALA A 490 -21.48 2.76 -12.43
CA ALA A 490 -22.75 3.39 -12.77
C ALA A 490 -23.39 2.85 -14.07
N ALA A 491 -22.63 2.15 -14.92
CA ALA A 491 -23.13 1.43 -16.08
C ALA A 491 -23.26 -0.09 -15.85
N SER A 492 -22.83 -0.61 -14.69
CA SER A 492 -22.95 -2.03 -14.36
C SER A 492 -24.33 -2.31 -13.75
N GLY A 493 -25.15 -3.08 -14.47
CA GLY A 493 -26.42 -3.57 -13.92
C GLY A 493 -26.25 -4.32 -12.59
N ARG A 494 -25.15 -5.07 -12.42
CA ARG A 494 -24.84 -5.75 -11.15
C ARG A 494 -24.54 -4.78 -10.02
N ALA A 495 -23.70 -3.77 -10.25
CA ALA A 495 -23.34 -2.80 -9.21
C ALA A 495 -24.55 -1.96 -8.77
N ILE A 496 -25.38 -1.53 -9.73
CA ILE A 496 -26.64 -0.83 -9.45
C ILE A 496 -27.59 -1.72 -8.64
N ALA A 497 -27.76 -2.99 -9.03
CA ALA A 497 -28.61 -3.93 -8.30
C ALA A 497 -28.14 -4.19 -6.85
N ASN A 498 -26.82 -4.09 -6.61
CA ASN A 498 -26.25 -4.18 -5.27
C ASN A 498 -26.37 -2.87 -4.48
N GLY A 499 -26.76 -1.76 -5.11
CA GLY A 499 -26.75 -0.41 -4.52
C GLY A 499 -25.34 0.12 -4.25
N ARG A 500 -24.36 -0.32 -5.05
CA ARG A 500 -22.91 -0.06 -4.88
C ARG A 500 -22.24 0.33 -6.20
N ASP A 501 -22.85 1.28 -6.90
CA ASP A 501 -22.46 1.75 -8.24
C ASP A 501 -21.43 2.89 -8.22
N GLU A 502 -20.91 3.27 -7.05
CA GLU A 502 -19.91 4.35 -6.89
C GLU A 502 -18.55 4.02 -7.52
N GLY A 503 -18.30 2.73 -7.79
CA GLY A 503 -17.01 2.19 -8.20
C GLY A 503 -16.68 2.32 -9.68
N PHE A 504 -15.51 1.80 -10.05
CA PHE A 504 -15.11 1.60 -11.45
C PHE A 504 -13.99 0.55 -11.56
N THR A 505 -13.82 0.05 -12.79
CA THR A 505 -12.67 -0.78 -13.20
C THR A 505 -11.84 -0.01 -14.22
N LYS A 506 -10.54 0.11 -13.97
CA LYS A 506 -9.56 0.78 -14.83
C LYS A 506 -8.50 -0.20 -15.30
N LEU A 507 -8.22 -0.22 -16.60
CA LEU A 507 -7.12 -0.95 -17.22
C LEU A 507 -6.14 0.01 -17.88
N ILE A 508 -4.86 -0.32 -17.83
CA ILE A 508 -3.74 0.46 -18.37
C ILE A 508 -2.97 -0.42 -19.35
N PHE A 509 -2.84 0.06 -20.58
CA PHE A 509 -2.20 -0.64 -21.69
C PHE A 509 -0.99 0.16 -22.17
N ASP A 510 0.09 -0.53 -22.51
CA ASP A 510 1.23 0.07 -23.20
C ASP A 510 0.83 0.47 -24.64
N GLU A 511 1.10 1.71 -25.06
CA GLU A 511 0.63 2.20 -26.37
C GLU A 511 1.35 1.55 -27.56
N GLU A 512 2.57 1.04 -27.37
CA GLU A 512 3.36 0.44 -28.45
C GLU A 512 2.98 -1.02 -28.67
N THR A 513 2.86 -1.77 -27.57
CA THR A 513 2.66 -3.22 -27.60
C THR A 513 1.20 -3.64 -27.40
N HIS A 514 0.33 -2.72 -26.98
CA HIS A 514 -1.07 -2.94 -26.62
C HIS A 514 -1.28 -3.90 -25.43
N ARG A 515 -0.20 -4.33 -24.77
CA ARG A 515 -0.25 -5.24 -23.63
C ARG A 515 -0.78 -4.53 -22.40
N ILE A 516 -1.56 -5.25 -21.60
CA ILE A 516 -1.92 -4.76 -20.27
C ILE A 516 -0.66 -4.69 -19.40
N ILE A 517 -0.42 -3.53 -18.81
CA ILE A 517 0.72 -3.28 -17.92
C ILE A 517 0.26 -2.92 -16.50
N GLY A 518 -1.03 -2.63 -16.32
CA GLY A 518 -1.58 -2.33 -15.01
C GLY A 518 -3.11 -2.28 -15.00
N GLY A 519 -3.67 -2.26 -13.80
CA GLY A 519 -5.10 -2.06 -13.61
C GLY A 519 -5.44 -1.75 -12.16
N GLY A 520 -6.57 -1.10 -11.98
CA GLY A 520 -7.08 -0.67 -10.68
C GLY A 520 -8.60 -0.80 -10.61
N ILE A 521 -9.10 -1.24 -9.47
CA ILE A 521 -10.53 -1.45 -9.21
C ILE A 521 -10.86 -0.80 -7.88
N VAL A 522 -11.91 0.03 -7.85
CA VAL A 522 -12.50 0.56 -6.61
C VAL A 522 -13.96 0.15 -6.56
N GLY A 523 -14.35 -0.52 -5.48
CA GLY A 523 -15.70 -1.06 -5.34
C GLY A 523 -15.76 -2.27 -4.39
N THR A 524 -16.95 -2.85 -4.22
CA THR A 524 -17.08 -4.10 -3.45
C THR A 524 -16.40 -5.26 -4.17
N SER A 525 -15.72 -6.12 -3.42
CA SER A 525 -14.97 -7.28 -3.94
C SER A 525 -13.83 -6.94 -4.91
N ALA A 526 -13.35 -5.68 -4.96
CA ALA A 526 -12.24 -5.28 -5.83
C ALA A 526 -10.98 -6.14 -5.64
N GLY A 527 -10.70 -6.55 -4.40
CA GLY A 527 -9.58 -7.43 -4.06
C GLY A 527 -9.68 -8.84 -4.63
N ASP A 528 -10.89 -9.36 -4.86
CA ASP A 528 -11.09 -10.64 -5.54
C ASP A 528 -10.98 -10.49 -7.07
N LEU A 529 -11.52 -9.40 -7.61
CA LEU A 529 -11.55 -9.12 -9.05
C LEU A 529 -10.17 -8.82 -9.63
N ILE A 530 -9.26 -8.20 -8.85
CA ILE A 530 -7.91 -7.86 -9.33
C ILE A 530 -7.09 -9.09 -9.75
N SER A 531 -7.48 -10.29 -9.33
CA SER A 531 -6.82 -11.56 -9.66
C SER A 531 -6.78 -11.85 -11.17
N GLU A 532 -7.80 -11.44 -11.93
CA GLU A 532 -7.80 -11.60 -13.38
C GLU A 532 -6.83 -10.62 -14.04
N VAL A 533 -6.77 -9.37 -13.59
CA VAL A 533 -5.79 -8.37 -14.04
C VAL A 533 -4.36 -8.85 -13.78
N CYS A 534 -4.12 -9.45 -12.60
CA CYS A 534 -2.84 -10.07 -12.26
C CYS A 534 -2.42 -11.11 -13.29
N LEU A 535 -3.34 -12.02 -13.64
CA LEU A 535 -3.09 -13.07 -14.62
C LEU A 535 -2.87 -12.48 -16.02
N ALA A 536 -3.67 -11.52 -16.44
CA ALA A 536 -3.56 -10.91 -17.76
C ALA A 536 -2.19 -10.25 -17.97
N ILE A 537 -1.66 -9.55 -16.96
CA ILE A 537 -0.32 -8.96 -16.98
C ILE A 537 0.76 -10.05 -17.08
N GLU A 538 0.68 -11.08 -16.25
CA GLU A 538 1.66 -12.19 -16.26
C GLU A 538 1.65 -12.97 -17.58
N MET A 539 0.50 -13.09 -18.23
CA MET A 539 0.38 -13.70 -19.56
C MET A 539 0.80 -12.78 -20.71
N GLY A 540 1.00 -11.49 -20.44
CA GLY A 540 1.28 -10.48 -21.46
C GLY A 540 0.12 -10.29 -22.44
N ALA A 541 -1.12 -10.43 -21.96
CA ALA A 541 -2.34 -10.28 -22.75
C ALA A 541 -2.51 -8.84 -23.27
N ASP A 542 -3.22 -8.68 -24.37
CA ASP A 542 -3.65 -7.37 -24.86
C ASP A 542 -5.14 -7.09 -24.55
N ALA A 543 -5.64 -5.92 -24.98
CA ALA A 543 -7.04 -5.56 -24.78
C ALA A 543 -8.01 -6.45 -25.58
N GLU A 544 -7.59 -7.04 -26.70
CA GLU A 544 -8.42 -7.93 -27.50
C GLU A 544 -8.61 -9.29 -26.80
N ASP A 545 -7.54 -9.85 -26.22
CA ASP A 545 -7.58 -11.08 -25.42
C ASP A 545 -8.60 -10.95 -24.26
N ILE A 546 -8.54 -9.82 -23.54
CA ILE A 546 -9.43 -9.56 -22.41
C ILE A 546 -10.85 -9.26 -22.89
N GLY A 547 -11.01 -8.37 -23.88
CA GLY A 547 -12.32 -7.93 -24.36
C GLY A 547 -13.11 -9.02 -25.10
N LYS A 548 -12.44 -10.00 -25.73
CA LYS A 548 -13.12 -11.14 -26.38
C LYS A 548 -13.36 -12.32 -25.45
N THR A 549 -12.81 -12.30 -24.23
CA THR A 549 -13.15 -13.28 -23.21
C THR A 549 -14.61 -13.05 -22.79
N ILE A 550 -15.43 -14.10 -22.83
CA ILE A 550 -16.84 -14.00 -22.44
C ILE A 550 -16.93 -14.06 -20.91
N HIS A 551 -16.97 -12.91 -20.26
CA HIS A 551 -17.26 -12.82 -18.82
C HIS A 551 -18.74 -13.09 -18.53
N PRO A 552 -19.07 -13.71 -17.38
CA PRO A 552 -20.46 -13.98 -17.02
C PRO A 552 -21.24 -12.69 -16.70
N HIS A 553 -22.50 -12.62 -17.15
CA HIS A 553 -23.41 -11.51 -16.89
C HIS A 553 -24.65 -11.97 -16.08
N PRO A 554 -25.16 -11.18 -15.11
CA PRO A 554 -24.60 -9.94 -14.60
C PRO A 554 -23.60 -10.17 -13.45
N THR A 555 -22.37 -9.65 -13.56
CA THR A 555 -21.34 -9.73 -12.50
C THR A 555 -20.59 -8.40 -12.34
N LEU A 556 -19.81 -8.26 -11.26
CA LEU A 556 -18.85 -7.15 -11.17
C LEU A 556 -17.60 -7.43 -12.01
N GLY A 557 -17.24 -8.71 -12.18
CA GLY A 557 -16.03 -9.13 -12.92
C GLY A 557 -16.08 -8.83 -14.41
N GLU A 558 -17.26 -8.84 -15.05
CA GLU A 558 -17.39 -8.47 -16.47
C GLU A 558 -16.94 -7.04 -16.77
N SER A 559 -16.86 -6.16 -15.76
CA SER A 559 -16.30 -4.81 -15.93
C SER A 559 -14.83 -4.80 -16.37
N ILE A 560 -14.09 -5.90 -16.17
CA ILE A 560 -12.72 -6.08 -16.69
C ILE A 560 -12.76 -6.24 -18.21
N GLY A 561 -13.59 -7.17 -18.71
CA GLY A 561 -13.85 -7.33 -20.14
C GLY A 561 -14.37 -6.05 -20.79
N MET A 562 -15.38 -5.42 -20.19
CA MET A 562 -15.97 -4.17 -20.71
C MET A 562 -14.99 -2.99 -20.69
N ALA A 563 -14.05 -2.91 -19.73
CA ALA A 563 -12.98 -1.91 -19.77
C ALA A 563 -12.02 -2.16 -20.94
N ALA A 564 -11.75 -3.41 -21.30
CA ALA A 564 -10.94 -3.75 -22.46
C ALA A 564 -11.69 -3.49 -23.78
N GLU A 565 -12.98 -3.85 -23.88
CA GLU A 565 -13.85 -3.48 -25.01
C GLU A 565 -13.92 -1.96 -25.19
N LEU A 566 -13.92 -1.21 -24.08
CA LEU A 566 -13.90 0.24 -24.10
C LEU A 566 -12.56 0.79 -24.59
N TYR A 567 -11.45 0.08 -24.38
CA TYR A 567 -10.17 0.46 -24.96
C TYR A 567 -10.15 0.25 -26.48
N GLU A 568 -10.72 -0.86 -26.95
CA GLU A 568 -10.86 -1.23 -28.35
C GLU A 568 -11.97 -0.46 -29.11
N GLY A 569 -12.80 0.30 -28.39
CA GLY A 569 -13.89 1.08 -28.97
C GLY A 569 -15.08 0.26 -29.44
N VAL A 570 -15.28 -0.93 -28.87
CA VAL A 570 -16.37 -1.86 -29.20
C VAL A 570 -17.39 -2.06 -28.07
N CYS A 571 -17.17 -1.46 -26.90
CA CYS A 571 -18.10 -1.56 -25.77
C CYS A 571 -19.47 -0.95 -26.13
N THR A 572 -20.53 -1.75 -25.99
CA THR A 572 -21.91 -1.35 -26.33
C THR A 572 -22.76 -0.95 -25.12
N ASP A 573 -22.25 -1.12 -23.91
CA ASP A 573 -22.94 -0.78 -22.65
C ASP A 573 -22.67 0.67 -22.19
N LEU A 574 -21.90 1.42 -22.98
CA LEU A 574 -21.62 2.84 -22.79
C LEU A 574 -21.96 3.62 -24.06
N PRO A 575 -22.16 4.96 -23.97
CA PRO A 575 -22.34 5.79 -25.15
C PRO A 575 -21.22 5.59 -26.19
N PRO A 576 -21.50 5.75 -27.50
CA PRO A 576 -20.51 5.56 -28.54
C PRO A 576 -19.26 6.39 -28.28
N GLN A 577 -18.10 5.75 -28.31
CA GLN A 577 -16.84 6.48 -28.23
C GLN A 577 -16.61 7.29 -29.52
N ARG A 578 -15.97 8.46 -29.38
CA ARG A 578 -15.47 9.19 -30.54
C ARG A 578 -14.43 8.30 -31.24
N LYS A 579 -14.60 8.08 -32.55
CA LYS A 579 -13.60 7.37 -33.35
C LYS A 579 -12.23 8.06 -33.17
N LYS A 580 -11.22 7.29 -32.74
CA LYS A 580 -9.83 7.73 -32.70
C LYS A 580 -9.30 7.99 -34.10
#